data_AF-A0A3G6YKV1-F1
#
_entry.id   AF-A0A3G6YKV1-F1
#
_cell.length_a   1.000
_cell.length_b   1.000
_cell.length_c   1.000
_cell.angle_alpha   90.00
_cell.angle_beta   90.00
_cell.angle_gamma   90.00
#
_symmetry.space_group_name_H-M   'P 1'
#
loop_
_entity.id
_entity.type
_entity.pdbx_description
1 polymer ?
#
loop_
_entity_poly.entity_id
_entity_poly.type
_entity_poly.pdbx_seq_one_letter_code
_entity_poly.pdbx_strand_id
1 'polypeptide(L)'
;MYLFNRSLNNLSGLYEKLIDGNEELLDKKYLITNPDETLDEWGIFIEEIKSKIDFFLKPSFIRIFFLIHWFKKQIQQLFFSLVETLKVKYPVGQKFFRGRTFEERLDIGLMGMPPPAIASAGRANPVGIPYLYLAENIETCMAEIRPSNGCKVNIAKFNLINDVNLLDLTEPRKRASFMIFG
;
A
#
# COMPACT_ATOMS: atom_id res chain seq x y z
N MET A 1 12.36 -2.16 21.24
CA MET A 1 11.88 -0.76 21.34
C MET A 1 10.41 -0.76 20.95
N TYR A 2 9.53 -0.90 21.94
CA TYR A 2 8.07 -0.97 21.75
C TYR A 2 7.54 0.45 21.57
N LEU A 3 7.01 0.77 20.39
CA LEU A 3 6.73 2.14 19.96
C LEU A 3 5.40 2.74 20.47
N PHE A 4 4.59 2.01 21.23
CA PHE A 4 3.34 2.56 21.79
C PHE A 4 3.04 2.01 23.18
N ASN A 5 2.80 2.93 24.12
CA ASN A 5 2.25 2.64 25.43
C ASN A 5 0.77 2.27 25.28
N ARG A 6 0.35 1.09 25.79
CA ARG A 6 -1.04 0.59 25.73
C ARG A 6 -1.97 1.33 26.72
N SER A 7 -1.80 2.64 26.90
CA SER A 7 -2.69 3.45 27.70
C SER A 7 -3.52 4.33 26.76
N LEU A 8 -4.68 3.81 26.32
CA LEU A 8 -5.75 4.62 25.75
C LEU A 8 -6.22 5.59 26.84
N ASN A 9 -5.54 6.73 26.97
CA ASN A 9 -5.71 7.64 28.10
C ASN A 9 -7.02 8.44 28.08
N ASN A 10 -7.83 8.33 27.03
CA ASN A 10 -9.12 8.99 26.98
C ASN A 10 -10.07 8.31 25.98
N LEU A 11 -10.45 7.06 26.27
CA LEU A 11 -11.49 6.36 25.51
C LEU A 11 -12.76 7.23 25.43
N SER A 12 -13.14 7.86 26.53
CA SER A 12 -14.32 8.75 26.62
C SER A 12 -14.27 9.90 25.62
N GLY A 13 -13.14 10.61 25.53
CA GLY A 13 -12.96 11.70 24.58
C GLY A 13 -12.86 11.26 23.11
N LEU A 14 -12.44 10.02 22.85
CA LEU A 14 -12.51 9.42 21.51
C LEU A 14 -13.96 9.10 21.14
N TYR A 15 -14.73 8.52 22.07
CA TYR A 15 -16.15 8.24 21.87
C TYR A 15 -16.95 9.52 21.63
N GLU A 16 -16.73 10.57 22.44
CA GLU A 16 -17.37 11.87 22.25
C GLU A 16 -17.07 12.45 20.86
N LYS A 17 -15.81 12.43 20.41
CA LYS A 17 -15.45 12.93 19.06
C LYS A 17 -16.02 12.11 17.91
N LEU A 18 -16.24 10.81 18.11
CA LEU A 18 -16.81 9.95 17.08
C LEU A 18 -18.33 10.15 16.95
N ILE A 19 -18.99 10.41 18.08
CA ILE A 19 -20.44 10.60 18.17
C ILE A 19 -20.84 12.04 17.83
N ASP A 20 -20.01 13.03 18.17
CA ASP A 20 -20.25 14.45 17.88
C ASP A 20 -20.39 14.68 16.37
N GLY A 21 -21.59 15.05 15.93
CA GLY A 21 -21.97 15.18 14.51
C GLY A 21 -22.39 13.89 13.79
N ASN A 22 -22.37 12.73 14.46
CA ASN A 22 -22.80 11.43 13.90
C ASN A 22 -23.81 10.71 14.82
N GLU A 23 -24.76 11.46 15.41
CA GLU A 23 -25.76 10.92 16.36
C GLU A 23 -26.59 9.76 15.77
N GLU A 24 -26.76 9.73 14.43
CA GLU A 24 -27.40 8.62 13.70
C GLU A 24 -26.72 7.25 13.90
N LEU A 25 -25.45 7.21 14.32
CA LEU A 25 -24.72 5.98 14.59
C LEU A 25 -25.21 5.29 15.86
N LEU A 26 -25.81 6.04 16.80
CA LEU A 26 -26.37 5.49 18.03
C LEU A 26 -27.66 4.69 17.79
N ASP A 27 -28.39 5.03 16.73
CA ASP A 27 -29.63 4.34 16.35
C ASP A 27 -29.39 3.09 15.49
N LYS A 28 -28.17 2.94 14.95
CA LYS A 28 -27.79 1.75 14.17
C LYS A 28 -27.48 0.59 15.12
N LYS A 29 -28.46 -0.30 15.31
CA LYS A 29 -28.23 -1.62 15.93
C LYS A 29 -27.49 -2.52 14.95
N TYR A 30 -26.17 -2.59 15.08
CA TYR A 30 -25.38 -3.60 14.40
C TYR A 30 -25.59 -4.95 15.10
N LEU A 31 -26.36 -5.83 14.46
CA LEU A 31 -26.46 -7.23 14.88
C LEU A 31 -25.15 -7.93 14.52
N ILE A 32 -24.21 -7.97 15.46
CA ILE A 32 -23.09 -8.90 15.39
C ILE A 32 -23.63 -10.22 15.90
N THR A 33 -23.97 -11.12 14.98
CA THR A 33 -24.69 -12.37 15.28
C THR A 33 -23.91 -13.33 16.16
N ASN A 34 -22.59 -13.17 16.32
CA ASN A 34 -21.74 -13.90 17.28
C ASN A 34 -20.43 -13.12 17.55
N PRO A 35 -20.41 -12.18 18.51
CA PRO A 35 -19.27 -11.30 18.75
C PRO A 35 -18.00 -12.05 19.18
N ASP A 36 -18.15 -13.04 20.06
CA ASP A 36 -17.02 -13.79 20.61
C ASP A 36 -16.37 -14.67 19.54
N GLU A 37 -17.17 -15.35 18.72
CA GLU A 37 -16.70 -16.16 17.58
C GLU A 37 -16.01 -15.29 16.53
N THR A 38 -16.55 -14.09 16.24
CA THR A 38 -15.94 -13.13 15.29
C THR A 38 -14.61 -12.59 15.80
N LEU A 39 -14.50 -12.33 17.11
CA LEU A 39 -13.27 -11.86 17.75
C LEU A 39 -12.20 -12.95 17.81
N ASP A 40 -12.61 -14.19 18.05
CA ASP A 40 -11.72 -15.36 18.05
C ASP A 40 -11.21 -15.67 16.64
N GLU A 41 -12.09 -15.67 15.63
CA GLU A 41 -11.70 -15.81 14.22
C GLU A 41 -10.74 -14.71 13.77
N TRP A 42 -10.98 -13.47 14.19
CA TRP A 42 -10.07 -12.35 13.93
C TRP A 42 -8.73 -12.51 14.65
N GLY A 43 -8.74 -12.99 15.89
CA GLY A 43 -7.53 -13.30 16.66
C GLY A 43 -6.70 -14.39 16.00
N ILE A 44 -7.33 -15.48 15.57
CA ILE A 44 -6.70 -16.59 14.83
C ILE A 44 -6.12 -16.07 13.52
N PHE A 45 -6.87 -15.27 12.75
CA PHE A 45 -6.40 -14.66 11.51
C PHE A 45 -5.18 -13.76 11.71
N ILE A 46 -5.18 -12.93 12.76
CA ILE A 46 -4.05 -12.06 13.11
C ILE A 46 -2.81 -12.90 13.48
N GLU A 47 -2.97 -13.98 14.24
CA GLU A 47 -1.88 -14.86 14.62
C GLU A 47 -1.37 -15.71 13.43
N GLU A 48 -2.23 -16.10 12.50
CA GLU A 48 -1.83 -16.72 11.24
C GLU A 48 -1.05 -15.76 10.35
N ILE A 49 -1.47 -14.49 10.27
CA ILE A 49 -0.72 -13.42 9.63
C ILE A 49 0.66 -13.34 10.28
N LYS A 50 0.75 -13.17 11.60
CA LYS A 50 2.06 -12.99 12.25
C LYS A 50 2.98 -14.21 12.15
N SER A 51 2.44 -15.43 12.27
CA SER A 51 3.24 -16.66 12.37
C SER A 51 3.62 -17.27 11.02
N LYS A 52 2.78 -17.15 9.98
CA LYS A 52 3.01 -17.74 8.65
C LYS A 52 3.62 -16.74 7.64
N ILE A 53 3.96 -15.53 8.10
CA ILE A 53 4.58 -14.46 7.30
C ILE A 53 6.12 -14.53 7.27
N ASP A 54 6.76 -15.49 7.95
CA ASP A 54 8.22 -15.64 7.92
C ASP A 54 8.80 -16.33 6.66
N PHE A 55 8.00 -16.48 5.60
CA PHE A 55 8.45 -17.02 4.32
C PHE A 55 7.86 -16.23 3.14
N PHE A 56 8.29 -14.97 3.02
CA PHE A 56 8.01 -14.06 1.89
C PHE A 56 8.77 -14.43 0.60
N LEU A 57 9.00 -15.73 0.34
CA LEU A 57 9.51 -16.24 -0.93
C LEU A 57 8.37 -16.91 -1.70
N LYS A 58 7.61 -16.11 -2.49
CA LYS A 58 7.01 -16.39 -3.82
C LYS A 58 5.87 -15.40 -4.15
N PRO A 59 5.66 -15.06 -5.44
CA PRO A 59 5.24 -13.74 -5.90
C PRO A 59 3.84 -13.35 -5.44
N SER A 60 3.73 -12.08 -5.04
CA SER A 60 2.60 -11.41 -4.38
C SER A 60 1.26 -11.41 -5.14
N PHE A 61 1.21 -11.92 -6.37
CA PHE A 61 -0.05 -12.20 -7.08
C PHE A 61 -0.72 -13.51 -6.65
N ILE A 62 0.07 -14.51 -6.25
CA ILE A 62 -0.46 -15.84 -5.92
C ILE A 62 -1.25 -15.82 -4.62
N ARG A 63 -0.94 -14.95 -3.65
CA ARG A 63 -1.59 -14.96 -2.32
C ARG A 63 -2.97 -14.31 -2.30
N ILE A 64 -3.13 -13.16 -2.96
CA ILE A 64 -4.46 -12.58 -3.23
C ILE A 64 -5.25 -13.57 -4.08
N PHE A 65 -4.62 -14.15 -5.11
CA PHE A 65 -5.24 -15.19 -5.91
C PHE A 65 -5.63 -16.43 -5.09
N PHE A 66 -4.86 -16.88 -4.09
CA PHE A 66 -5.16 -18.02 -3.21
C PHE A 66 -6.26 -17.70 -2.18
N LEU A 67 -6.27 -16.49 -1.61
CA LEU A 67 -7.40 -16.01 -0.78
C LEU A 67 -8.68 -15.97 -1.63
N ILE A 68 -8.62 -15.40 -2.84
CA ILE A 68 -9.71 -15.36 -3.83
C ILE A 68 -10.01 -16.77 -4.38
N HIS A 69 -9.05 -17.70 -4.39
CA HIS A 69 -9.29 -19.10 -4.79
C HIS A 69 -10.12 -19.85 -3.76
N TRP A 70 -9.93 -19.51 -2.49
CA TRP A 70 -10.72 -20.03 -1.39
C TRP A 70 -12.12 -19.39 -1.31
N PHE A 71 -12.23 -18.12 -1.71
CA PHE A 71 -13.50 -17.39 -1.79
C PHE A 71 -14.14 -17.49 -3.19
N LYS A 72 -15.12 -18.39 -3.38
CA LYS A 72 -16.10 -18.52 -4.51
C LYS A 72 -15.77 -17.82 -5.86
N LYS A 73 -15.90 -18.54 -6.98
CA LYS A 73 -15.78 -18.08 -8.41
C LYS A 73 -16.19 -16.62 -8.73
N GLN A 74 -17.22 -16.09 -8.06
CA GLN A 74 -17.68 -14.71 -8.16
C GLN A 74 -16.63 -13.66 -7.73
N ILE A 75 -15.86 -13.92 -6.67
CA ILE A 75 -14.84 -12.97 -6.15
C ILE A 75 -13.63 -12.91 -7.09
N GLN A 76 -13.30 -14.02 -7.76
CA GLN A 76 -12.29 -14.03 -8.83
C GLN A 76 -12.67 -13.08 -9.98
N GLN A 77 -13.90 -13.17 -10.46
CA GLN A 77 -14.38 -12.33 -11.57
C GLN A 77 -14.38 -10.85 -11.20
N LEU A 78 -14.84 -10.52 -9.99
CA LEU A 78 -14.82 -9.15 -9.47
C LEU A 78 -13.39 -8.61 -9.38
N PHE A 79 -12.43 -9.42 -8.90
CA PHE A 79 -11.03 -9.01 -8.85
C PHE A 79 -10.45 -8.74 -10.24
N PHE A 80 -10.67 -9.62 -11.21
CA PHE A 80 -10.22 -9.38 -12.58
C PHE A 80 -10.84 -8.11 -13.18
N SER A 81 -12.14 -7.90 -12.96
CA SER A 81 -12.83 -6.68 -13.40
C SER A 81 -12.22 -5.43 -12.76
N LEU A 82 -11.92 -5.47 -11.46
CA LEU A 82 -11.25 -4.39 -10.76
C LEU A 82 -9.86 -4.10 -11.33
N VAL A 83 -9.05 -5.14 -11.53
CA VAL A 83 -7.69 -5.01 -12.07
C VAL A 83 -7.72 -4.38 -13.47
N GLU A 84 -8.61 -4.84 -14.35
CA GLU A 84 -8.74 -4.25 -15.70
C GLU A 84 -9.29 -2.82 -15.65
N THR A 85 -10.18 -2.50 -14.72
CA THR A 85 -10.70 -1.13 -14.53
C THR A 85 -9.63 -0.15 -14.03
N LEU A 86 -8.72 -0.62 -13.16
CA LEU A 86 -7.63 0.20 -12.61
C LEU A 86 -6.41 0.28 -13.54
N LYS A 87 -6.42 -0.45 -14.64
CA LYS A 87 -5.30 -0.53 -15.57
C LYS A 87 -5.20 0.74 -16.40
N VAL A 88 -4.01 1.33 -16.40
CA VAL A 88 -3.68 2.52 -17.19
C VAL A 88 -2.47 2.22 -18.07
N LYS A 89 -2.54 2.65 -19.33
CA LYS A 89 -1.43 2.54 -20.28
C LYS A 89 -0.50 3.73 -20.15
N TYR A 90 0.79 3.44 -20.07
CA TYR A 90 1.85 4.43 -20.16
C TYR A 90 2.70 4.17 -21.41
N PRO A 91 2.91 5.18 -22.27
CA PRO A 91 3.64 5.00 -23.51
C PRO A 91 5.15 4.91 -23.28
N VAL A 92 5.85 4.34 -24.25
CA VAL A 92 7.30 4.44 -24.39
C VAL A 92 7.75 5.89 -24.31
N GLY A 93 8.90 6.12 -23.66
CA GLY A 93 9.45 7.45 -23.45
C GLY A 93 8.80 8.23 -22.30
N GLN A 94 7.75 7.69 -21.65
CA GLN A 94 7.23 8.27 -20.40
C GLN A 94 8.36 8.42 -19.38
N LYS A 95 8.40 9.59 -18.75
CA LYS A 95 9.47 9.99 -17.83
C LYS A 95 8.99 9.83 -16.40
N PHE A 96 9.85 9.26 -15.59
CA PHE A 96 9.71 9.23 -14.15
C PHE A 96 11.02 9.64 -13.49
N PHE A 97 10.96 10.01 -12.22
CA PHE A 97 12.08 10.57 -11.48
C PHE A 97 12.28 9.83 -10.18
N ARG A 98 13.54 9.69 -9.78
CA ARG A 98 13.90 9.23 -8.45
C ARG A 98 15.03 10.07 -7.93
N GLY A 99 14.97 10.41 -6.66
CA GLY A 99 16.07 11.08 -5.99
C GLY A 99 16.59 10.31 -4.78
N ARG A 100 17.83 10.62 -4.43
CA ARG A 100 18.54 10.10 -3.26
C ARG A 100 19.34 11.22 -2.63
N THR A 101 19.33 11.30 -1.30
CA THR A 101 20.23 12.16 -0.54
C THR A 101 21.61 11.50 -0.49
N PHE A 102 22.63 12.23 -0.95
CA PHE A 102 24.02 11.79 -0.89
C PHE A 102 24.92 13.02 -1.05
N GLU A 103 26.06 13.06 -0.33
CA GLU A 103 26.96 14.22 -0.33
C GLU A 103 27.66 14.45 -1.67
N GLU A 104 27.91 13.36 -2.39
CA GLU A 104 28.57 13.36 -3.69
C GLU A 104 27.60 13.03 -4.83
N ARG A 105 28.08 13.22 -6.06
CA ARG A 105 27.31 12.83 -7.23
C ARG A 105 27.28 11.31 -7.35
N LEU A 106 26.08 10.73 -7.34
CA LEU A 106 25.91 9.29 -7.54
C LEU A 106 26.02 8.91 -9.02
N ASP A 107 26.64 7.77 -9.28
CA ASP A 107 26.58 7.13 -10.59
C ASP A 107 25.15 6.64 -10.88
N ILE A 108 24.77 6.63 -12.17
CA ILE A 108 23.44 6.24 -12.61
C ILE A 108 23.09 4.79 -12.21
N GLY A 109 24.07 3.88 -12.18
CA GLY A 109 23.88 2.49 -11.77
C GLY A 109 23.45 2.36 -10.30
N LEU A 110 23.76 3.36 -9.47
CA LEU A 110 23.39 3.39 -8.05
C LEU A 110 22.00 3.97 -7.81
N MET A 111 21.31 4.46 -8.85
CA MET A 111 19.97 5.05 -8.73
C MET A 111 18.84 4.01 -8.82
N GLY A 112 19.17 2.74 -9.12
CA GLY A 112 18.23 1.60 -9.16
C GLY A 112 17.69 1.19 -7.79
N MET A 113 16.93 0.10 -7.71
CA MET A 113 16.44 -0.44 -6.44
C MET A 113 17.61 -0.84 -5.50
N PRO A 114 17.45 -0.76 -4.17
CA PRO A 114 18.50 -1.23 -3.26
C PRO A 114 18.73 -2.75 -3.42
N PRO A 115 19.93 -3.27 -3.13
CA PRO A 115 20.15 -4.71 -3.02
C PRO A 115 19.20 -5.35 -1.98
N PRO A 116 18.71 -6.59 -2.21
CA PRO A 116 17.78 -7.25 -1.29
C PRO A 116 18.26 -7.28 0.17
N ALA A 117 19.55 -7.50 0.38
CA ALA A 117 20.17 -7.60 1.71
C ALA A 117 20.01 -6.33 2.58
N ILE A 118 19.79 -5.18 1.95
CA ILE A 118 19.61 -3.89 2.64
C ILE A 118 18.25 -3.24 2.32
N ALA A 119 17.35 -3.98 1.69
CA ALA A 119 16.00 -3.50 1.40
C ALA A 119 15.17 -3.46 2.68
N SER A 120 15.09 -2.28 3.30
CA SER A 120 14.21 -2.04 4.44
C SER A 120 12.73 -2.08 4.02
N ALA A 121 11.84 -2.31 4.99
CA ALA A 121 10.42 -2.07 4.76
C ALA A 121 10.17 -0.63 4.30
N GLY A 122 9.36 -0.47 3.26
CA GLY A 122 8.80 0.82 2.86
C GLY A 122 7.28 0.78 2.90
N ARG A 123 6.62 1.82 2.38
CA ARG A 123 5.15 1.89 2.40
C ARG A 123 4.50 0.69 1.70
N ALA A 124 5.05 0.32 0.55
CA ALA A 124 4.50 -0.77 -0.27
C ALA A 124 5.39 -2.03 -0.31
N ASN A 125 6.70 -1.89 -0.09
CA ASN A 125 7.63 -3.02 -0.17
C ASN A 125 7.82 -3.69 1.20
N PRO A 126 7.63 -5.02 1.30
CA PRO A 126 8.00 -5.80 2.49
C PRO A 126 9.52 -5.76 2.76
N VAL A 127 9.92 -6.13 3.99
CA VAL A 127 11.33 -6.31 4.35
C VAL A 127 11.97 -7.36 3.42
N GLY A 128 13.17 -7.06 2.90
CA GLY A 128 13.94 -7.98 2.07
C GLY A 128 13.53 -8.06 0.59
N ILE A 129 12.45 -7.38 0.17
CA ILE A 129 12.03 -7.33 -1.23
C ILE A 129 12.23 -5.91 -1.76
N PRO A 130 13.21 -5.68 -2.66
CA PRO A 130 13.52 -4.34 -3.14
C PRO A 130 12.53 -3.89 -4.21
N TYR A 131 11.89 -2.75 -3.99
CA TYR A 131 11.08 -2.07 -5.02
C TYR A 131 11.79 -0.82 -5.52
N LEU A 132 11.48 -0.43 -6.76
CA LEU A 132 11.91 0.82 -7.36
C LEU A 132 10.78 1.86 -7.23
N TYR A 133 10.97 2.84 -6.35
CA TYR A 133 10.04 3.96 -6.19
C TYR A 133 10.42 5.09 -7.15
N LEU A 134 9.46 5.50 -7.97
CA LEU A 134 9.59 6.59 -8.93
C LEU A 134 8.42 7.57 -8.75
N ALA A 135 8.65 8.84 -9.08
CA ALA A 135 7.65 9.90 -9.12
C ALA A 135 7.44 10.37 -10.56
N GLU A 136 6.25 10.90 -10.85
CA GLU A 136 5.90 11.41 -12.19
C GLU A 136 6.61 12.73 -12.52
N ASN A 137 6.98 13.50 -11.50
CA ASN A 137 7.66 14.79 -11.64
C ASN A 137 8.69 15.00 -10.51
N ILE A 138 9.53 16.00 -10.69
CA ILE A 138 10.64 16.30 -9.78
C ILE A 138 10.12 16.86 -8.45
N GLU A 139 9.03 17.62 -8.47
CA GLU A 139 8.43 18.26 -7.32
C GLU A 139 7.92 17.20 -6.32
N THR A 140 7.17 16.21 -6.80
CA THR A 140 6.72 15.04 -6.03
C THR A 140 7.91 14.22 -5.55
N CYS A 141 8.93 14.01 -6.41
CA CYS A 141 10.15 13.31 -6.03
C CYS A 141 10.83 13.98 -4.82
N MET A 142 10.96 15.30 -4.85
CA MET A 142 11.58 16.08 -3.77
C MET A 142 10.71 16.09 -2.50
N ALA A 143 9.39 16.19 -2.65
CA ALA A 143 8.44 16.14 -1.54
C ALA A 143 8.46 14.80 -0.79
N GLU A 144 8.72 13.70 -1.49
CA GLU A 144 8.87 12.36 -0.91
C GLU A 144 10.21 12.17 -0.19
N ILE A 145 11.29 12.76 -0.71
CA ILE A 145 12.64 12.67 -0.11
C ILE A 145 12.72 13.48 1.18
N ARG A 146 12.05 14.64 1.24
CA ARG A 146 12.08 15.58 2.38
C ARG A 146 13.52 15.92 2.82
N PRO A 147 14.37 16.43 1.92
CA PRO A 147 15.77 16.70 2.24
C PRO A 147 15.86 17.77 3.33
N SER A 148 16.81 17.60 4.25
CA SER A 148 17.15 18.63 5.24
C SER A 148 17.90 19.78 4.57
N ASN A 149 17.84 20.96 5.19
CA ASN A 149 18.57 22.14 4.72
C ASN A 149 20.08 21.83 4.62
N GLY A 150 20.68 22.12 3.45
CA GLY A 150 22.10 21.87 3.19
C GLY A 150 22.42 20.49 2.60
N CYS A 151 21.48 19.55 2.56
CA CYS A 151 21.71 18.26 1.91
C CYS A 151 21.67 18.38 0.39
N LYS A 152 22.56 17.64 -0.29
CA LYS A 152 22.50 17.47 -1.75
C LYS A 152 21.58 16.30 -2.11
N VAL A 153 20.77 16.52 -3.14
CA VAL A 153 19.89 15.50 -3.71
C VAL A 153 20.33 15.18 -5.13
N ASN A 154 20.63 13.92 -5.37
CA ASN A 154 20.88 13.39 -6.71
C ASN A 154 19.54 12.98 -7.32
N ILE A 155 19.21 13.47 -8.51
CA ILE A 155 17.98 13.14 -9.22
C ILE A 155 18.32 12.40 -10.51
N ALA A 156 17.72 11.23 -10.70
CA ALA A 156 17.80 10.45 -11.92
C ALA A 156 16.44 10.41 -12.61
N LYS A 157 16.50 10.41 -13.95
CA LYS A 157 15.34 10.31 -14.83
C LYS A 157 15.32 8.93 -15.46
N PHE A 158 14.18 8.26 -15.35
CA PHE A 158 13.89 6.94 -15.91
C PHE A 158 12.92 7.13 -17.07
N ASN A 159 13.29 6.66 -18.25
CA ASN A 159 12.40 6.63 -19.41
C ASN A 159 11.91 5.20 -19.61
N LEU A 160 10.61 5.03 -19.81
CA LEU A 160 10.09 3.74 -20.25
C LEU A 160 10.65 3.38 -21.62
N ILE A 161 11.09 2.14 -21.77
CA ILE A 161 11.63 1.61 -23.03
C ILE A 161 10.56 0.90 -23.88
N ASN A 162 9.39 0.64 -23.30
CA ASN A 162 8.24 0.01 -23.95
C ASN A 162 6.95 0.61 -23.37
N ASP A 163 5.85 0.44 -24.10
CA ASP A 163 4.52 0.68 -23.54
C ASP A 163 4.25 -0.33 -22.41
N VAL A 164 3.72 0.16 -21.29
CA VAL A 164 3.41 -0.68 -20.13
C VAL A 164 1.99 -0.42 -19.63
N ASN A 165 1.39 -1.44 -19.05
CA ASN A 165 0.16 -1.31 -18.29
C ASN A 165 0.50 -1.27 -16.81
N LEU A 166 0.15 -0.19 -16.12
CA LEU A 166 0.31 -0.05 -14.67
C LEU A 166 -1.06 -0.03 -14.00
N LEU A 167 -1.11 -0.44 -12.74
CA LEU A 167 -2.29 -0.28 -11.91
C LEU A 167 -2.27 1.11 -11.30
N ASP A 168 -3.33 1.87 -11.56
CA ASP A 168 -3.50 3.21 -11.00
C ASP A 168 -4.35 3.13 -9.72
N LEU A 169 -3.68 3.39 -8.60
CA LEU A 169 -4.24 3.35 -7.26
C LEU A 169 -4.43 4.74 -6.65
N THR A 170 -4.42 5.80 -7.46
CA THR A 170 -4.62 7.18 -6.98
C THR A 170 -6.03 7.41 -6.45
N GLU A 171 -7.05 6.97 -7.19
CA GLU A 171 -8.46 7.10 -6.82
C GLU A 171 -9.26 5.81 -7.09
N PRO A 172 -8.88 4.67 -6.48
CA PRO A 172 -9.41 3.37 -6.86
C PRO A 172 -10.91 3.27 -6.59
N ARG A 173 -11.43 3.92 -5.54
CA ARG A 173 -12.87 3.97 -5.24
C ARG A 173 -13.67 4.67 -6.32
N LYS A 174 -13.18 5.78 -6.86
CA LYS A 174 -13.88 6.53 -7.93
C LYS A 174 -13.85 5.77 -9.25
N ARG A 175 -12.74 5.06 -9.54
CA ARG A 175 -12.62 4.27 -10.77
C ARG A 175 -13.40 2.97 -10.71
N ALA A 176 -13.48 2.35 -9.54
CA ALA A 176 -14.22 1.13 -9.30
C ALA A 176 -15.72 1.36 -8.98
N SER A 177 -16.17 2.60 -8.77
CA SER A 177 -17.54 2.89 -8.33
C SER A 177 -18.60 2.38 -9.31
N PHE A 178 -18.31 2.39 -10.61
CA PHE A 178 -19.21 1.87 -11.64
C PHE A 178 -19.49 0.36 -11.52
N MET A 179 -18.64 -0.39 -10.82
CA MET A 179 -18.85 -1.83 -10.56
C MET A 179 -19.77 -2.10 -9.36
N ILE A 180 -20.10 -1.10 -8.54
CA ILE A 180 -20.94 -1.25 -7.34
C ILE A 180 -22.44 -1.15 -7.69
N PHE A 181 -22.78 -0.61 -8.86
CA PHE A 181 -24.16 -0.39 -9.32
C PHE A 181 -24.61 -1.35 -10.44
N GLY A 182 -23.86 -2.43 -10.69
CA GLY A 182 -24.14 -3.44 -11.72
C GLY A 182 -24.54 -4.79 -11.15
#